data_AF-U3TXG7-F1
#
_entry.id   AF-U3TXG7-F1
#
_cell.length_a   1.000
_cell.length_b   1.000
_cell.length_c   1.000
_cell.angle_alpha   90.00
_cell.angle_beta   90.00
_cell.angle_gamma   90.00
#
_symmetry.space_group_name_H-M   'P 1'
#
loop_
_entity.id
_entity.type
_entity.pdbx_description
1 polymer ?
#
loop_
_entity_poly.entity_id
_entity_poly.type
_entity_poly.pdbx_seq_one_letter_code
_entity_poly.pdbx_strand_id
1 'polypeptide(L)'
;MCARCKKPSRWRDWLAQRDGLDSYRLIAGESDGLPGVTIDRFGNFLVLQLLSTGAEYQRPAIVSALQQCYPDCAIYDRSDVAVRKKEGLELAQGPVSGELPPALLPITEHGMQLLVDIQSGHKTGYYLDQRDSRFATRRYAENARGLTASPTPAALRSLLCSAAAGK
;
A
#
# COMPACT_ATOMS: atom_id res chain seq x y z
N MET A 1 -2.58 8.32 20.30
CA MET A 1 -2.64 7.96 18.87
C MET A 1 -2.06 9.03 17.94
N CYS A 2 -2.58 10.26 17.91
CA CYS A 2 -2.15 11.31 16.96
C CYS A 2 -0.62 11.59 16.93
N ALA A 3 0.04 11.66 18.09
CA ALA A 3 1.51 11.82 18.15
C ALA A 3 2.31 10.61 17.63
N ARG A 4 1.74 9.40 17.67
CA ARG A 4 2.35 8.17 17.15
C ARG A 4 2.15 8.05 15.63
N CYS A 5 1.05 8.55 15.07
CA CYS A 5 0.88 8.64 13.62
C CYS A 5 1.79 9.70 12.98
N LYS A 6 2.09 10.79 13.70
CA LYS A 6 2.94 11.90 13.22
C LYS A 6 4.46 11.63 13.27
N LYS A 7 4.93 10.64 14.03
CA LYS A 7 6.37 10.33 14.13
C LYS A 7 6.91 9.57 12.91
N PRO A 8 6.26 8.48 12.43
CA PRO A 8 6.70 7.76 11.23
C PRO A 8 6.55 8.58 9.95
N SER A 9 5.59 9.52 9.91
CA SER A 9 5.30 10.31 8.70
C SER A 9 6.50 11.14 8.27
N ARG A 10 7.21 11.80 9.19
CA ARG A 10 8.28 12.73 8.83
C ARG A 10 9.47 12.10 8.09
N TRP A 11 9.83 10.86 8.40
CA TRP A 11 10.88 10.12 7.68
C TRP A 11 10.37 9.55 6.35
N ARG A 12 9.13 9.07 6.34
CA ARG A 12 8.52 8.43 5.16
C ARG A 12 8.14 9.46 4.10
N ASP A 13 7.69 10.64 4.51
CA ASP A 13 7.41 11.78 3.63
C ASP A 13 8.69 12.29 2.96
N TRP A 14 9.82 12.30 3.69
CA TRP A 14 11.12 12.64 3.12
C TRP A 14 11.59 11.60 2.09
N LEU A 15 11.45 10.30 2.38
CA LEU A 15 11.75 9.24 1.42
C LEU A 15 10.83 9.31 0.20
N ALA A 16 9.54 9.55 0.41
CA ALA A 16 8.57 9.68 -0.68
C ALA A 16 8.91 10.84 -1.61
N GLN A 17 9.30 11.99 -1.05
CA GLN A 17 9.70 13.15 -1.85
C GLN A 17 11.04 12.95 -2.56
N ARG A 18 12.01 12.29 -1.93
CA ARG A 18 13.32 11.98 -2.53
C ARG A 18 13.20 10.99 -3.68
N ASP A 19 12.40 9.95 -3.51
CA ASP A 19 12.34 8.79 -4.42
C ASP A 19 11.16 8.87 -5.40
N GLY A 20 10.36 9.94 -5.33
CA GLY A 20 9.20 10.16 -6.19
C GLY A 20 8.11 9.11 -5.99
N LEU A 21 7.82 8.78 -4.74
CA LEU A 21 6.87 7.74 -4.35
C LEU A 21 5.55 8.40 -3.92
N ASP A 22 4.44 7.99 -4.50
CA ASP A 22 3.11 8.35 -3.99
C ASP A 22 2.52 7.29 -3.05
N SER A 23 3.20 6.16 -2.94
CA SER A 23 2.72 4.98 -2.22
C SER A 23 3.81 4.39 -1.33
N TYR A 24 3.49 4.11 -0.07
CA TYR A 24 4.43 3.58 0.92
C TYR A 24 3.71 3.04 2.15
N ARG A 25 4.35 2.13 2.89
CA ARG A 25 3.86 1.73 4.20
C ARG A 25 3.96 2.90 5.16
N LEU A 26 2.87 3.32 5.78
CA LEU A 26 2.81 4.43 6.75
C LEU A 26 2.94 3.96 8.21
N ILE A 27 2.40 2.78 8.55
CA ILE A 27 2.58 2.12 9.85
C ILE A 27 2.85 0.63 9.64
N ALA A 28 3.89 0.12 10.30
CA ALA A 28 4.41 -1.24 10.24
C ALA A 28 4.36 -1.91 11.61
N GLY A 29 3.16 -1.98 12.21
CA GLY A 29 2.91 -2.76 13.41
C GLY A 29 3.80 -2.38 14.59
N GLU A 30 4.49 -3.40 15.10
CA GLU A 30 5.36 -3.37 16.26
C GLU A 30 6.53 -2.38 16.07
N SER A 31 7.07 -2.26 14.86
CA SER A 31 8.21 -1.37 14.57
C SER A 31 7.88 0.11 14.79
N ASP A 32 6.61 0.50 14.65
CA ASP A 32 6.13 1.86 14.93
C ASP A 32 5.43 1.97 16.30
N GLY A 33 5.51 0.92 17.12
CA GLY A 33 4.91 0.86 18.44
C GLY A 33 3.40 0.67 18.45
N LEU A 34 2.80 0.21 17.35
CA LEU A 34 1.37 -0.09 17.22
C LEU A 34 1.17 -1.58 16.84
N PRO A 35 1.33 -2.51 17.80
CA PRO A 35 1.27 -3.94 17.51
C PRO A 35 -0.03 -4.37 16.83
N GLY A 36 0.07 -5.15 15.76
CA GLY A 36 -1.08 -5.58 14.96
C GLY A 36 -1.80 -4.49 14.16
N VAL A 37 -1.22 -3.29 14.00
CA VAL A 37 -1.75 -2.23 13.11
C VAL A 37 -0.81 -2.03 11.92
N THR A 38 -1.30 -2.31 10.71
CA THR A 38 -0.59 -1.98 9.47
C THR A 38 -1.40 -0.96 8.68
N ILE A 39 -0.74 0.10 8.20
CA ILE A 39 -1.36 1.10 7.34
C ILE A 39 -0.46 1.33 6.15
N ASP A 40 -0.99 1.12 4.95
CA ASP A 40 -0.33 1.40 3.68
C ASP A 40 -1.01 2.62 3.02
N ARG A 41 -0.21 3.55 2.50
CA ARG A 41 -0.68 4.70 1.73
C ARG A 41 -0.50 4.40 0.24
N PHE A 42 -1.55 4.62 -0.54
CA PHE A 42 -1.54 4.58 -2.00
C PHE A 42 -2.15 5.89 -2.52
N GLY A 43 -1.30 6.87 -2.88
CA GLY A 43 -1.76 8.22 -3.23
C GLY A 43 -2.59 8.87 -2.12
N ASN A 44 -3.88 9.06 -2.39
CA ASN A 44 -4.87 9.63 -1.46
C ASN A 44 -5.69 8.56 -0.72
N PHE A 45 -5.33 7.27 -0.82
CA PHE A 45 -5.98 6.18 -0.11
C PHE A 45 -5.09 5.64 1.01
N LEU A 46 -5.68 5.42 2.18
CA LEU A 46 -5.06 4.77 3.33
C LEU A 46 -5.73 3.41 3.52
N VAL A 47 -4.96 2.34 3.31
CA VAL A 47 -5.40 0.96 3.50
C VAL A 47 -5.01 0.51 4.90
N LEU A 48 -6.01 0.25 5.73
CA LEU A 48 -5.88 -0.18 7.11
C LEU A 48 -5.96 -1.71 7.21
N GLN A 49 -5.08 -2.32 7.99
CA GLN A 49 -5.22 -3.70 8.44
C GLN A 49 -5.05 -3.76 9.96
N LEU A 50 -6.06 -4.27 10.63
CA LEU A 50 -6.04 -4.57 12.05
C LEU A 50 -5.92 -6.08 12.21
N LEU A 51 -4.85 -6.55 12.83
CA LEU A 51 -4.51 -7.97 12.90
C LEU A 51 -4.59 -8.54 14.32
N SER A 52 -4.65 -7.68 15.34
CA SER A 52 -4.75 -8.07 16.75
C SER A 52 -6.06 -7.58 17.38
N THR A 53 -6.49 -8.24 18.45
CA THR A 53 -7.68 -7.84 19.22
C THR A 53 -7.54 -6.42 19.78
N GLY A 54 -6.34 -6.06 20.26
CA GLY A 54 -6.05 -4.72 20.74
C GLY A 54 -6.12 -3.65 19.63
N ALA A 55 -5.67 -3.98 18.42
CA ALA A 55 -5.78 -3.11 17.25
C ALA A 55 -7.25 -2.89 16.87
N GLU A 56 -8.06 -3.95 16.84
CA GLU A 56 -9.50 -3.88 16.57
C GLU A 56 -10.24 -3.04 17.61
N TYR A 57 -9.96 -3.25 18.89
CA TYR A 57 -10.54 -2.45 19.98
C TYR A 57 -10.22 -0.95 19.84
N GLN A 58 -9.03 -0.62 19.36
CA GLN A 58 -8.58 0.76 19.16
C GLN A 58 -9.00 1.36 17.80
N ARG A 59 -9.77 0.62 16.97
CA ARG A 59 -10.20 1.07 15.64
C ARG A 59 -10.74 2.50 15.62
N PRO A 60 -11.69 2.91 16.49
CA PRO A 60 -12.23 4.28 16.45
C PRO A 60 -11.17 5.35 16.68
N ALA A 61 -10.24 5.09 17.62
CA ALA A 61 -9.14 5.99 17.93
C ALA A 61 -8.11 6.08 16.81
N ILE A 62 -7.85 4.98 16.10
CA ILE A 62 -6.95 4.93 14.94
C ILE A 62 -7.58 5.71 13.78
N VAL A 63 -8.83 5.41 13.42
CA VAL A 63 -9.55 6.07 12.32
C VAL A 63 -9.65 7.58 12.56
N SER A 64 -10.05 7.99 13.76
CA SER A 64 -10.10 9.41 14.14
C SER A 64 -8.74 10.10 14.01
N ALA A 65 -7.66 9.44 14.44
CA ALA A 65 -6.32 10.00 14.31
C ALA A 65 -5.85 10.09 12.85
N LEU A 66 -6.20 9.11 12.01
CA LEU A 66 -5.91 9.15 10.58
C LEU A 66 -6.65 10.29 9.90
N GLN A 67 -7.96 10.46 10.16
CA GLN A 67 -8.74 11.57 9.63
C GLN A 67 -8.19 12.94 10.04
N GLN A 68 -7.68 13.07 11.27
CA GLN A 68 -7.05 14.32 11.73
C GLN A 68 -5.68 14.60 11.09
N CYS A 69 -4.91 13.56 10.80
CA CYS A 69 -3.57 13.73 10.21
C CYS A 69 -3.60 13.81 8.68
N TYR A 70 -4.58 13.18 8.04
CA TYR A 70 -4.74 13.05 6.61
C TYR A 70 -6.20 13.32 6.22
N PRO A 71 -6.68 14.58 6.36
CA PRO A 71 -8.09 14.91 6.14
C PRO A 71 -8.55 14.68 4.69
N ASP A 72 -7.64 14.80 3.71
CA ASP A 72 -7.94 14.66 2.29
C ASP A 72 -7.78 13.20 1.77
N CYS A 73 -7.56 12.24 2.68
CA CYS A 73 -7.36 10.84 2.32
C CYS A 73 -8.58 9.99 2.67
N ALA A 74 -8.97 9.10 1.76
CA ALA A 74 -9.97 8.08 2.01
C ALA A 74 -9.33 6.90 2.77
N ILE A 75 -10.11 6.24 3.63
CA ILE A 75 -9.67 5.11 4.45
C ILE A 75 -10.44 3.87 4.03
N TYR A 76 -9.72 2.79 3.72
CA TYR A 76 -10.28 1.50 3.35
C TYR A 76 -9.73 0.40 4.25
N ASP A 77 -10.59 -0.52 4.69
CA ASP A 77 -10.21 -1.66 5.54
C ASP A 77 -9.93 -2.91 4.68
N ARG A 78 -8.75 -3.50 4.89
CA ARG A 78 -8.30 -4.78 4.34
C ARG A 78 -7.88 -5.74 5.46
N SER A 79 -8.67 -5.79 6.52
CA SER A 79 -8.57 -6.77 7.59
C SER A 79 -9.13 -8.15 7.19
N ASP A 80 -9.03 -8.54 5.93
CA ASP A 80 -9.46 -9.82 5.35
C ASP A 80 -8.38 -10.91 5.46
N VAL A 81 -7.53 -10.86 6.48
CA VAL A 81 -6.38 -11.74 6.64
C VAL A 81 -6.68 -12.87 7.63
N ALA A 82 -6.35 -14.11 7.25
CA ALA A 82 -6.60 -15.31 8.05
C ALA A 82 -6.01 -15.28 9.47
N VAL A 83 -4.97 -14.48 9.72
CA VAL A 83 -4.37 -14.31 11.05
C VAL A 83 -5.38 -13.83 12.10
N ARG A 84 -6.40 -13.05 11.69
CA ARG A 84 -7.47 -12.58 12.58
C ARG A 84 -8.28 -13.70 13.21
N LYS A 85 -8.42 -14.83 12.51
CA LYS A 85 -9.10 -16.01 13.07
C LYS A 85 -8.35 -16.58 14.26
N LYS A 86 -7.02 -16.45 14.32
CA LYS A 86 -6.21 -16.87 15.47
C LYS A 86 -6.45 -16.00 16.70
N GLU A 87 -6.87 -14.77 16.48
CA GLU A 87 -7.27 -13.80 17.51
C GLU A 87 -8.77 -13.88 17.85
N GLY A 88 -9.53 -14.80 17.21
CA GLY A 88 -10.98 -14.91 17.39
C GLY A 88 -11.78 -13.76 16.76
N LEU A 89 -11.19 -13.05 15.79
CA LEU A 89 -11.81 -11.93 15.11
C LEU A 89 -12.40 -12.35 13.76
N GLU A 90 -13.56 -11.78 13.43
CA GLU A 90 -14.14 -11.87 12.09
C GLU A 90 -13.28 -11.14 11.06
N LEU A 91 -13.30 -11.63 9.83
CA LEU A 91 -12.68 -10.96 8.69
C LEU A 91 -13.48 -9.71 8.34
N ALA A 92 -12.79 -8.60 8.11
CA ALA A 92 -13.44 -7.33 7.77
C ALA A 92 -12.77 -6.71 6.54
N GLN A 93 -13.59 -6.25 5.60
CA GLN A 93 -13.14 -5.50 4.42
C GLN A 93 -14.20 -4.48 4.03
N GLY A 94 -13.76 -3.33 3.52
CA GLY A 94 -14.66 -2.32 2.97
C GLY A 94 -14.24 -0.87 3.24
N PRO A 95 -14.97 0.10 2.68
CA PRO A 95 -14.71 1.51 2.92
C PRO A 95 -15.00 1.88 4.38
N VAL A 96 -14.09 2.64 4.99
CA VAL A 96 -14.24 3.15 6.37
C VAL A 96 -14.63 4.62 6.35
N SER A 97 -14.01 5.42 5.48
CA SER A 97 -14.22 6.86 5.39
C SER A 97 -13.82 7.39 4.02
N GLY A 98 -14.54 8.39 3.51
CA GLY A 98 -14.25 9.01 2.22
C GLY A 98 -14.74 8.18 1.03
N GLU A 99 -14.10 8.36 -0.12
CA GLU A 99 -14.49 7.74 -1.37
C GLU A 99 -14.05 6.27 -1.47
N LEU A 100 -14.80 5.48 -2.24
CA LEU A 100 -14.41 4.11 -2.56
C LEU A 100 -13.21 4.15 -3.53
N PRO A 101 -12.13 3.38 -3.28
CA PRO A 101 -11.02 3.31 -4.22
C PRO A 101 -11.48 2.79 -5.59
N PRO A 102 -10.94 3.31 -6.70
CA PRO A 102 -11.23 2.77 -8.03
C PRO A 102 -10.74 1.33 -8.14
N ALA A 103 -11.26 0.58 -9.11
CA ALA A 103 -10.84 -0.81 -9.35
C ALA A 103 -9.33 -0.93 -9.65
N LEU A 104 -8.77 0.06 -10.34
CA LEU A 104 -7.33 0.18 -10.59
C LEU A 104 -6.88 1.60 -10.28
N LEU A 105 -6.11 1.76 -9.21
CA LEU A 105 -5.52 3.01 -8.78
C LEU A 105 -4.12 3.15 -9.40
N PRO A 106 -3.84 4.18 -10.22
CA PRO A 106 -2.48 4.46 -10.65
C PRO A 106 -1.65 4.98 -9.48
N ILE A 107 -0.48 4.38 -9.31
CA ILE A 107 0.54 4.78 -8.34
C ILE A 107 1.88 4.99 -9.06
N THR A 108 2.74 5.80 -8.47
CA THR A 108 4.04 6.23 -8.98
C THR A 108 5.15 5.73 -8.08
N GLU A 109 6.08 4.98 -8.67
CA GLU A 109 7.25 4.42 -7.99
C GLU A 109 8.49 4.64 -8.87
N HIS A 110 9.42 5.52 -8.43
CA HIS A 110 10.66 5.83 -9.15
C HIS A 110 10.45 6.24 -10.63
N GLY A 111 9.40 7.02 -10.90
CA GLY A 111 9.02 7.47 -12.24
C GLY A 111 8.30 6.43 -13.10
N MET A 112 7.93 5.27 -12.54
CA MET A 112 7.08 4.26 -13.20
C MET A 112 5.65 4.38 -12.67
N GLN A 113 4.66 4.26 -13.56
CA GLN A 113 3.26 4.13 -13.18
C GLN A 113 2.87 2.65 -13.08
N LEU A 114 2.26 2.29 -11.95
CA LEU A 114 1.79 0.95 -11.64
C LEU A 114 0.30 1.03 -11.31
N LEU A 115 -0.46 -0.01 -11.63
CA LEU A 115 -1.88 -0.09 -11.29
C LEU A 115 -2.08 -1.00 -10.08
N VAL A 116 -2.75 -0.51 -9.06
CA VAL A 116 -3.04 -1.22 -7.81
C VAL A 116 -4.53 -1.44 -7.67
N ASP A 117 -4.93 -2.67 -7.38
CA ASP A 117 -6.31 -2.99 -7.00
C ASP A 117 -6.41 -3.09 -5.48
N ILE A 118 -6.97 -2.04 -4.85
CA ILE A 118 -7.14 -1.98 -3.39
C ILE A 118 -8.28 -2.89 -2.92
N GLN A 119 -9.30 -3.12 -3.74
CA GLN A 119 -10.50 -3.85 -3.33
C GLN A 119 -10.29 -5.37 -3.40
N SER A 120 -9.75 -5.86 -4.51
CA SER A 120 -9.64 -7.29 -4.80
C SER A 120 -8.19 -7.79 -4.90
N GLY A 121 -7.20 -6.89 -4.89
CA GLY A 121 -5.79 -7.25 -4.98
C GLY A 121 -5.29 -8.05 -3.78
N HIS A 122 -4.24 -8.85 -4.02
CA HIS A 122 -3.58 -9.66 -2.98
C HIS A 122 -2.89 -8.78 -1.91
N LYS A 123 -2.85 -9.25 -0.66
CA LYS A 123 -2.39 -8.51 0.54
C LYS A 123 -3.24 -7.25 0.80
N THR A 124 -2.63 -6.06 0.82
CA THR A 124 -3.30 -4.75 0.93
C THR A 124 -3.68 -4.16 -0.42
N GLY A 125 -3.39 -4.87 -1.52
CA GLY A 125 -3.62 -4.45 -2.90
C GLY A 125 -2.35 -4.49 -3.77
N TYR A 126 -1.15 -4.45 -3.18
CA TYR A 126 0.12 -4.51 -3.92
C TYR A 126 1.31 -5.00 -3.08
N TYR A 127 2.35 -5.54 -3.74
CA TYR A 127 3.60 -5.97 -3.10
C TYR A 127 4.59 -4.79 -3.01
N LEU A 128 4.38 -3.93 -1.99
CA LEU A 128 5.29 -2.82 -1.68
C LEU A 128 6.68 -3.29 -1.24
N ASP A 129 6.78 -4.50 -0.67
CA ASP A 129 8.02 -5.13 -0.20
C ASP A 129 8.99 -5.53 -1.32
N GLN A 130 8.50 -5.68 -2.56
CA GLN A 130 9.34 -6.00 -3.73
C GLN A 130 9.82 -4.76 -4.52
N ARG A 131 9.62 -3.55 -3.98
CA ARG A 131 10.02 -2.28 -4.62
C ARG A 131 11.49 -2.25 -5.00
N ASP A 132 12.37 -2.51 -4.04
CA ASP A 132 13.81 -2.45 -4.25
C ASP A 132 14.28 -3.53 -5.24
N SER A 133 13.63 -4.70 -5.21
CA SER A 133 13.88 -5.77 -6.17
C SER A 133 13.50 -5.34 -7.58
N ARG A 134 12.34 -4.70 -7.79
CA ARG A 134 11.90 -4.18 -9.10
C ARG A 134 12.81 -3.07 -9.62
N PHE A 135 13.21 -2.14 -8.75
CA PHE A 135 14.16 -1.09 -9.12
C PHE A 135 15.52 -1.69 -9.52
N ALA A 136 16.00 -2.68 -8.79
CA ALA A 136 17.23 -3.39 -9.13
C ALA A 136 17.13 -4.14 -10.47
N THR A 137 15.99 -4.80 -10.77
CA THR A 137 15.77 -5.50 -12.04
C THR A 137 15.87 -4.56 -13.24
N ARG A 138 15.49 -3.28 -13.11
CA ARG A 138 15.63 -2.29 -14.19
C ARG A 138 17.07 -2.22 -14.74
N ARG A 139 18.07 -2.28 -13.85
CA ARG A 139 19.49 -2.27 -14.24
C ARG A 139 19.91 -3.51 -15.03
N TYR A 140 19.20 -4.62 -14.88
CA TYR A 140 19.50 -5.88 -15.58
C TYR A 140 18.62 -6.10 -16.82
N ALA A 141 17.45 -5.45 -16.90
CA ALA A 141 16.51 -5.57 -18.01
C ALA A 141 16.94 -4.80 -19.27
N GLU A 142 17.84 -3.82 -19.15
CA GLU A 142 18.35 -3.06 -20.31
C GLU A 142 19.08 -3.94 -21.34
N ASN A 143 19.51 -5.17 -20.99
CA ASN A 143 20.21 -6.08 -21.90
C ASN A 143 19.77 -7.56 -21.83
N ALA A 144 18.69 -7.91 -21.14
CA ALA A 144 18.30 -9.31 -20.93
C ALA A 144 16.87 -9.62 -21.43
N ARG A 145 16.72 -10.70 -22.20
CA ARG A 145 15.42 -11.36 -22.42
C ARG A 145 15.02 -12.07 -21.13
N GLY A 146 14.28 -11.39 -20.27
CA GLY A 146 13.89 -11.90 -18.95
C GLY A 146 12.67 -12.83 -19.00
N LEU A 147 12.83 -14.07 -18.53
CA LEU A 147 11.74 -14.97 -18.15
C LEU A 147 11.36 -14.70 -16.70
N THR A 148 10.13 -14.26 -16.45
CA THR A 148 9.58 -14.04 -15.10
C THR A 148 8.92 -15.32 -14.58
N ALA A 149 9.47 -15.92 -13.52
CA ALA A 149 8.87 -17.08 -12.85
C ALA A 149 7.82 -16.61 -11.83
N SER A 150 6.55 -16.96 -12.09
CA SER A 150 5.32 -16.65 -11.34
C SER A 150 4.54 -15.44 -11.86
N PRO A 151 3.50 -15.63 -12.71
CA PRO A 151 2.62 -14.55 -13.09
C PRO A 151 1.68 -14.25 -11.91
N THR A 152 1.94 -13.18 -11.16
CA THR A 152 0.86 -12.54 -10.41
C THR A 152 0.01 -11.74 -11.41
N PRO A 153 -1.34 -11.77 -11.34
CA PRO A 153 -2.19 -11.25 -12.42
C PRO A 153 -2.10 -9.73 -12.70
N ALA A 154 -1.39 -8.95 -11.88
CA ALA A 154 -1.38 -7.49 -11.99
C ALA A 154 -0.06 -6.88 -12.52
N ALA A 155 1.02 -7.66 -12.69
CA ALA A 155 2.35 -7.07 -12.90
C ALA A 155 2.79 -6.91 -14.37
N LEU A 156 2.01 -7.30 -15.37
CA LEU A 156 2.45 -7.20 -16.77
C LEU A 156 1.33 -6.90 -17.77
N ARG A 157 0.74 -5.70 -17.69
CA ARG A 157 -0.07 -5.18 -18.80
C ARG A 157 0.17 -3.70 -19.13
N SER A 158 1.38 -3.20 -18.91
CA SER A 158 1.81 -1.96 -19.54
C SER A 158 3.27 -2.04 -19.95
N LEU A 159 3.52 -1.66 -21.22
CA LEU A 159 4.81 -1.43 -21.90
C LEU A 159 5.35 -2.58 -22.77
N LEU A 160 4.66 -2.83 -23.89
CA LEU A 160 5.29 -3.22 -25.16
C LEU A 160 4.67 -2.53 -26.40
N CYS A 161 4.03 -1.36 -26.24
CA CYS A 161 3.51 -0.58 -27.38
C CYS A 161 3.83 0.92 -27.23
N SER A 162 5.10 1.30 -27.39
CA SER A 162 5.46 2.67 -27.82
C SER A 162 6.91 2.80 -28.32
N ALA A 163 7.43 1.79 -29.01
CA ALA A 163 8.74 1.87 -29.69
C ALA A 163 8.68 1.47 -31.17
N ALA A 164 7.51 1.57 -31.81
CA ALA A 164 7.34 1.29 -33.24
C ALA A 164 6.31 2.24 -33.87
N ALA A 165 6.53 3.55 -33.76
CA ALA A 165 5.85 4.56 -34.57
C ALA A 165 6.69 5.85 -34.55
N GLY A 166 7.76 5.90 -35.34
CA GLY A 166 8.61 7.07 -35.38
C GLY A 166 9.88 6.91 -36.19
N LYS A 167 9.73 6.69 -37.49
CA LYS A 167 10.50 7.22 -38.64
C LYS A 167 10.36 6.33 -39.85
#